data_AF-A0A957V249-F1
#
_entry.id   AF-A0A957V249-F1
#
_cell.length_a   1.000
_cell.length_b   1.000
_cell.length_c   1.000
_cell.angle_alpha   90.00
_cell.angle_beta   90.00
_cell.angle_gamma   90.00
#
_symmetry.space_group_name_H-M   'P 1'
#
loop_
_entity.id
_entity.type
_entity.pdbx_description
1 polymer ?
#
loop_
_entity_poly.entity_id
_entity_poly.type
_entity_poly.pdbx_seq_one_letter_code
_entity_poly.pdbx_strand_id
1 'polypeptide(L)'
;SILAPEDVAAVLVEPIQGEGGYVVPPASFFPRLREVCDQHGILLIVDEVQTGMGRTGKWWAIEHTGVEPDMVCTAKGIASGVPLGGFLAKRSLATWPVGAHGNTYGGNPIA
;
A
#
# COMPACT_ATOMS: atom_id res chain seq x y z
N SER A 1 -16.17 5.92 16.96
CA SER A 1 -15.45 7.03 17.61
C SER A 1 -15.05 8.03 16.54
N ILE A 2 -14.86 9.30 16.91
CA ILE A 2 -14.29 10.33 16.04
C ILE A 2 -12.84 10.52 16.53
N LEU A 3 -11.88 10.57 15.62
CA LEU A 3 -10.46 10.79 15.93
C LEU A 3 -10.03 12.15 15.37
N ALA A 4 -9.16 12.84 16.09
CA ALA A 4 -8.50 14.03 15.57
C ALA A 4 -7.43 13.61 14.54
N PRO A 5 -7.17 14.38 13.47
CA PRO A 5 -6.19 14.00 12.45
C PRO A 5 -4.79 13.70 13.00
N GLU A 6 -4.36 14.42 14.02
CA GLU A 6 -3.07 14.24 14.71
C GLU A 6 -2.93 12.89 15.43
N ASP A 7 -4.03 12.21 15.72
CA ASP A 7 -4.05 10.87 16.30
C ASP A 7 -4.02 9.77 15.22
N VAL A 8 -4.02 10.13 13.93
CA VAL A 8 -4.06 9.19 12.79
C VAL A 8 -2.67 9.04 12.18
N ALA A 9 -2.07 7.86 12.33
CA ALA A 9 -0.77 7.58 11.73
C ALA A 9 -0.83 7.38 10.21
N ALA A 10 -1.86 6.67 9.72
CA ALA A 10 -1.96 6.28 8.32
C ALA A 10 -3.40 5.98 7.89
N VAL A 11 -3.65 6.10 6.58
CA VAL A 11 -4.79 5.50 5.89
C VAL A 11 -4.27 4.31 5.06
N LEU A 12 -4.88 3.15 5.24
CA LEU A 12 -4.66 1.95 4.43
C LEU A 12 -5.88 1.72 3.53
N VAL A 13 -5.67 1.61 2.22
CA VAL A 13 -6.77 1.48 1.26
C VAL A 13 -6.36 0.68 0.03
N GLU A 14 -7.26 -0.15 -0.50
CA GLU A 14 -7.07 -0.83 -1.79
C GLU A 14 -7.33 0.14 -2.95
N PRO A 15 -6.47 0.23 -3.98
CA PRO A 15 -6.73 1.04 -5.17
C PRO A 15 -8.02 0.65 -5.91
N ILE A 16 -8.32 -0.63 -5.92
CA ILE A 16 -9.59 -1.22 -6.33
C ILE A 16 -9.91 -2.27 -5.27
N GLN A 17 -11.02 -2.14 -4.56
CA GLN A 17 -11.36 -3.09 -3.49
C GLN A 17 -11.66 -4.46 -4.10
N GLY A 18 -10.88 -5.48 -3.74
CA GLY A 18 -10.99 -6.82 -4.31
C GLY A 18 -12.23 -7.56 -3.81
N GLU A 19 -12.12 -8.19 -2.64
CA GLU A 19 -13.18 -9.00 -2.04
C GLU A 19 -14.43 -8.19 -1.66
N GLY A 20 -14.31 -6.86 -1.59
CA GLY A 20 -15.44 -5.94 -1.43
C GLY A 20 -16.35 -5.83 -2.65
N GLY A 21 -15.99 -6.47 -3.77
CA GLY A 21 -16.81 -6.53 -4.99
C GLY A 21 -16.17 -5.85 -6.21
N TYR A 22 -14.85 -5.85 -6.33
CA TYR A 22 -14.11 -5.21 -7.43
C TYR A 22 -14.50 -3.74 -7.63
N VAL A 23 -14.56 -3.00 -6.52
CA VAL A 23 -15.04 -1.61 -6.52
C VAL A 23 -13.93 -0.68 -6.97
N VAL A 24 -14.11 -0.11 -8.17
CA VAL A 24 -13.23 0.95 -8.69
C VAL A 24 -13.72 2.29 -8.13
N PRO A 25 -12.90 3.02 -7.35
CA PRO A 25 -13.32 4.31 -6.83
C PRO A 25 -13.40 5.36 -7.95
N PRO A 26 -14.13 6.47 -7.73
CA PRO A 26 -14.12 7.61 -8.65
C PRO A 26 -12.69 8.13 -8.88
N ALA A 27 -12.39 8.64 -10.07
CA ALA A 27 -11.05 9.12 -10.43
C ALA A 27 -10.48 10.21 -9.50
N SER A 28 -11.35 10.97 -8.83
CA SER A 28 -10.97 12.02 -7.88
C SER A 28 -10.67 11.52 -6.47
N PHE A 29 -10.96 10.26 -6.15
CA PHE A 29 -10.87 9.73 -4.79
C PHE A 29 -9.43 9.78 -4.26
N PHE A 30 -8.50 9.16 -4.97
CA PHE A 30 -7.09 9.11 -4.55
C PHE A 30 -6.40 10.47 -4.54
N PRO A 31 -6.56 11.34 -5.56
CA PRO A 31 -6.03 12.69 -5.50
C PRO A 31 -6.49 13.47 -4.25
N ARG A 32 -7.79 13.42 -3.93
CA ARG A 32 -8.32 14.07 -2.72
C ARG A 32 -7.83 13.42 -1.43
N LEU A 33 -7.76 12.09 -1.40
CA LEU A 33 -7.24 11.38 -0.23
C LEU A 33 -5.77 11.75 0.02
N ARG A 34 -4.97 11.88 -1.03
CA ARG A 34 -3.58 12.32 -0.95
C ARG A 34 -3.48 13.74 -0.40
N GLU A 35 -4.29 14.68 -0.90
CA GLU A 35 -4.34 16.06 -0.39
C GLU A 35 -4.63 16.11 1.12
N VAL A 36 -5.63 15.34 1.59
CA VAL A 36 -5.97 15.24 3.01
C VAL A 36 -4.81 14.64 3.82
N CYS A 37 -4.19 13.58 3.31
CA CYS A 37 -3.06 12.95 3.97
C CYS A 37 -1.87 13.90 4.09
N ASP A 38 -1.56 14.66 3.04
CA ASP A 38 -0.47 15.65 3.03
C ASP A 38 -0.76 16.81 3.99
N GLN A 39 -2.00 17.30 4.02
CA GLN A 39 -2.42 18.38 4.91
C GLN A 39 -2.20 18.03 6.39
N HIS A 40 -2.40 16.77 6.76
CA HIS A 40 -2.39 16.33 8.15
C HIS A 40 -1.15 15.51 8.53
N GLY A 41 -0.21 15.28 7.61
CA GLY A 41 0.95 14.42 7.86
C GLY A 41 0.60 12.95 8.07
N ILE A 42 -0.53 12.51 7.53
CA ILE A 42 -1.02 11.13 7.60
C ILE A 42 -0.37 10.34 6.46
N LEU A 43 0.13 9.13 6.73
CA LEU A 43 0.71 8.29 5.69
C LEU A 43 -0.38 7.67 4.81
N LEU A 44 -0.20 7.70 3.49
CA LEU A 44 -1.04 6.96 2.57
C LEU A 44 -0.40 5.61 2.24
N ILE A 45 -1.05 4.53 2.63
CA ILE A 45 -0.66 3.16 2.34
C ILE A 45 -1.66 2.58 1.36
N VAL A 46 -1.18 2.04 0.24
CA VAL A 46 -2.03 1.32 -0.69
C VAL A 46 -1.84 -0.19 -0.56
N ASP A 47 -2.94 -0.90 -0.40
CA ASP A 47 -2.94 -2.36 -0.43
C ASP A 47 -3.06 -2.84 -1.88
N GLU A 48 -1.92 -3.21 -2.45
CA GLU A 48 -1.80 -3.74 -3.81
C GLU A 48 -1.56 -5.25 -3.80
N VAL A 49 -1.94 -5.94 -2.72
CA VAL A 49 -1.82 -7.40 -2.63
C VAL A 49 -2.59 -8.07 -3.76
N GLN A 50 -3.79 -7.59 -4.11
CA GLN A 50 -4.59 -8.16 -5.21
C GLN A 50 -4.41 -7.42 -6.54
N THR A 51 -4.25 -6.09 -6.50
CA THR A 51 -4.25 -5.22 -7.68
C THR A 51 -2.86 -4.96 -8.27
N GLY A 52 -1.80 -5.26 -7.52
CA GLY A 52 -0.42 -5.07 -7.96
C GLY A 52 0.05 -6.15 -8.93
N MET A 53 1.34 -6.10 -9.25
CA MET A 53 2.02 -7.07 -10.13
C MET A 53 1.36 -7.19 -11.50
N GLY A 54 0.96 -6.06 -12.09
CA GLY A 54 0.44 -6.04 -13.46
C GLY A 54 -1.04 -6.32 -13.61
N ARG A 55 -1.77 -6.67 -12.53
CA ARG A 55 -3.17 -7.14 -12.60
C ARG A 55 -4.11 -6.17 -13.34
N THR A 56 -3.85 -4.88 -13.26
CA THR A 56 -4.68 -3.81 -13.84
C THR A 56 -4.10 -3.20 -15.12
N GLY A 57 -3.08 -3.82 -15.72
CA GLY A 57 -2.38 -3.30 -16.91
C GLY A 57 -1.28 -2.29 -16.62
N LYS A 58 -1.06 -1.95 -15.34
CA LYS A 58 0.12 -1.25 -14.81
C LYS A 58 0.75 -2.07 -13.70
N TRP A 59 2.01 -1.81 -13.36
CA TRP A 59 2.69 -2.55 -12.27
C TRP A 59 1.92 -2.43 -10.96
N TRP A 60 1.49 -1.21 -10.64
CA TRP A 60 0.66 -0.88 -9.50
C TRP A 60 -0.61 -0.17 -9.97
N ALA A 61 -1.78 -0.56 -9.45
CA ALA A 61 -3.05 0.05 -9.83
C ALA A 61 -3.14 1.53 -9.42
N ILE A 62 -2.46 1.95 -8.34
CA ILE A 62 -2.42 3.35 -7.92
C ILE A 62 -1.85 4.27 -9.00
N GLU A 63 -1.00 3.76 -9.89
CA GLU A 63 -0.46 4.53 -11.03
C GLU A 63 -1.53 5.03 -12.00
N HIS A 64 -2.73 4.43 -12.01
CA HIS A 64 -3.86 4.95 -12.81
C HIS A 64 -4.39 6.29 -12.28
N THR A 65 -4.05 6.64 -11.04
CA THR A 65 -4.55 7.85 -10.36
C THR A 65 -3.56 9.02 -10.40
N GLY A 66 -2.30 8.76 -10.76
CA GLY A 66 -1.21 9.75 -10.69
C GLY A 66 -0.73 10.08 -9.27
N VAL A 67 -1.23 9.39 -8.25
CA VAL A 67 -0.82 9.58 -6.85
C VAL A 67 0.38 8.71 -6.49
N GLU A 68 1.34 9.31 -5.80
CA GLU A 68 2.45 8.58 -5.17
C GLU A 68 2.10 8.28 -3.69
N PRO A 69 1.89 7.00 -3.31
CA PRO A 69 1.66 6.62 -1.92
C PRO A 69 2.97 6.66 -1.11
N ASP A 70 2.85 6.64 0.21
CA ASP A 70 4.02 6.56 1.11
C ASP A 70 4.52 5.12 1.26
N MET A 71 3.60 4.15 1.18
CA MET A 71 3.89 2.72 1.21
C MET A 71 2.95 1.92 0.30
N VAL A 72 3.44 0.80 -0.23
CA VAL A 72 2.69 -0.15 -1.06
C VAL A 72 2.82 -1.54 -0.44
N CYS A 73 1.71 -2.18 -0.08
CA CYS A 73 1.69 -3.58 0.35
C CYS A 73 1.55 -4.50 -0.86
N THR A 74 2.25 -5.64 -0.88
CA THR A 74 2.17 -6.60 -1.98
C THR A 74 2.37 -8.04 -1.51
N ALA A 75 1.74 -8.98 -2.20
CA ALA A 75 1.92 -10.42 -2.05
C ALA A 75 1.39 -11.07 -3.34
N LYS A 76 0.64 -12.19 -3.26
CA LYS A 76 -0.03 -12.89 -4.37
C LYS A 76 0.84 -13.00 -5.63
N GLY A 77 0.69 -12.06 -6.56
CA GLY A 77 1.42 -12.04 -7.83
C GLY A 77 2.94 -11.89 -7.70
N ILE A 78 3.47 -11.40 -6.57
CA ILE A 78 4.90 -11.11 -6.41
C ILE A 78 5.79 -12.34 -6.62
N ALA A 79 5.30 -13.52 -6.23
CA ALA A 79 5.99 -14.80 -6.36
C ALA A 79 5.14 -15.86 -7.07
N SER A 80 4.08 -15.42 -7.78
CA SER A 80 3.25 -16.25 -8.68
C SER A 80 2.87 -17.65 -8.15
N GLY A 81 2.59 -17.78 -6.84
CA GLY A 81 2.17 -19.04 -6.20
C GLY A 81 3.07 -19.53 -5.08
N VAL A 82 4.32 -19.04 -4.98
CA VAL A 82 5.16 -19.30 -3.80
C VAL A 82 4.82 -18.28 -2.69
N PRO A 83 4.78 -18.67 -1.40
CA PRO A 83 4.44 -17.75 -0.33
C PRO A 83 5.49 -16.63 -0.17
N LEU A 84 5.15 -15.44 -0.66
CA LEU A 84 5.92 -14.22 -0.45
C LEU A 84 4.97 -13.03 -0.29
N GLY A 85 5.29 -12.18 0.68
CA GLY A 85 4.66 -10.90 0.90
C GLY A 85 5.70 -9.88 1.30
N GLY A 86 5.40 -8.61 1.05
CA GLY A 86 6.29 -7.52 1.37
C GLY A 86 5.58 -6.19 1.27
N PHE A 87 6.31 -5.14 1.60
CA PHE A 87 5.88 -3.78 1.36
C PHE A 87 7.06 -2.96 0.84
N LEU A 88 6.75 -1.97 0.03
CA LEU A 88 7.69 -0.93 -0.38
C LEU A 88 7.35 0.33 0.43
N ALA A 89 8.37 1.04 0.89
CA ALA A 89 8.19 2.27 1.66
C ALA A 89 9.19 3.34 1.20
N LYS A 90 8.79 4.61 1.29
CA LYS A 90 9.72 5.73 1.13
C LYS A 90 10.90 5.58 2.09
N ARG A 91 12.11 5.88 1.60
CA ARG A 91 13.35 5.76 2.39
C ARG A 91 13.29 6.54 3.71
N SER A 92 12.63 7.70 3.73
CA SER A 92 12.44 8.51 4.94
C SER A 92 11.68 7.79 6.06
N LEU A 93 10.89 6.77 5.73
CA LEU A 93 10.14 5.96 6.70
C LEU A 93 10.93 4.75 7.21
N ALA A 94 11.90 4.27 6.42
CA ALA A 94 12.74 3.12 6.74
C ALA A 94 13.91 3.49 7.68
N THR A 95 13.60 4.11 8.81
CA THR A 95 14.58 4.63 9.80
C THR A 95 14.74 3.72 11.03
N TRP A 96 14.22 2.49 10.95
CA TRP A 96 14.17 1.58 12.09
C TRP A 96 15.55 1.05 12.46
N PRO A 97 15.82 0.83 13.77
CA PRO A 97 17.07 0.26 14.21
C PRO A 97 17.19 -1.21 13.78
N VAL A 98 18.43 -1.70 13.73
CA VAL A 98 18.71 -3.11 13.43
C VAL A 98 17.93 -4.02 14.39
N GLY A 99 17.23 -5.01 13.82
CA GLY A 99 16.40 -5.95 14.59
C GLY A 99 14.99 -5.48 14.91
N ALA A 100 14.60 -4.25 14.55
CA ALA A 100 13.23 -3.76 14.74
C ALA A 100 12.17 -4.47 13.89
N HIS A 101 12.59 -5.06 12.76
CA HIS A 101 11.73 -5.82 11.87
C HIS A 101 12.43 -7.13 11.50
N GLY A 102 11.71 -8.25 11.60
CA GLY A 102 12.25 -9.57 11.28
C GLY A 102 11.13 -10.59 11.12
N ASN A 103 11.39 -11.61 10.30
CA ASN A 103 10.50 -12.74 10.07
C ASN A 103 11.37 -13.96 9.75
N THR A 104 11.20 -15.07 10.47
CA THR A 104 11.95 -16.32 10.28
C THR A 104 11.86 -16.85 8.84
N TYR A 105 10.72 -16.66 8.18
CA TYR A 105 10.46 -17.11 6.81
C TYR A 105 10.37 -15.96 5.81
N GLY A 106 10.59 -14.71 6.23
CA GLY A 106 10.51 -13.55 5.36
C GLY A 106 11.65 -13.54 4.34
N GLY A 107 11.33 -13.25 3.07
CA GLY A 107 12.33 -13.24 1.99
C GLY A 107 12.97 -14.61 1.77
N ASN A 108 12.20 -15.70 1.93
CA ASN A 108 12.69 -17.05 1.75
C ASN A 108 13.31 -17.24 0.35
N PRO A 109 14.48 -17.90 0.21
CA PRO A 109 15.18 -18.01 -1.07
C PRO A 109 14.52 -18.92 -2.11
N ILE A 110 13.49 -19.69 -1.74
CA ILE A 110 12.67 -20.47 -2.68
C ILE A 110 11.58 -19.60 -3.30
N ALA A 111 11.20 -18.51 -2.62
CA ALA A 111 10.12 -17.63 -3.01
C ALA A 111 10.55 -16.54 -4.00
#